data_AF-R6R8G1-F1
#
_entry.id   AF-R6R8G1-F1
#
_cell.length_a   1.000
_cell.length_b   1.000
_cell.length_c   1.000
_cell.angle_alpha   90.00
_cell.angle_beta   90.00
_cell.angle_gamma   90.00
#
_symmetry.space_group_name_H-M   'P 1'
#
loop_
_entity.id
_entity.type
_entity.pdbx_description
1 polymer ?
#
loop_
_entity_poly.entity_id
_entity_poly.type
_entity_poly.pdbx_seq_one_letter_code
_entity_poly.pdbx_strand_id
1 'polypeptide(L)'
;MSNDEIVSKDGYVQIREIKKIDLINYLLYPFISLLVLIIGFVFLLKFVLLNTYIKIISIIIFIVLLDIVCRFLLIGFVLLYKAFAPMKVRCECRFEPTCSTYMVICLRKYGCFLGVIKGLLRITRCHYPNGGYDYPDKFFQIHKKGRR
;
A
#
# COMPACT_ATOMS: atom_id res chain seq x y z
N MET A 1 -18.70 13.78 26.92
CA MET A 1 -18.04 13.12 25.79
C MET A 1 -16.61 12.85 26.20
N SER A 2 -16.21 11.58 26.30
CA SER A 2 -14.88 11.20 26.76
C SER A 2 -13.83 11.50 25.68
N ASN A 3 -12.61 11.88 26.10
CA ASN A 3 -11.46 12.10 25.20
C ASN A 3 -11.21 10.91 24.25
N ASP A 4 -11.59 9.70 24.66
CA ASP A 4 -11.44 8.47 23.86
C ASP A 4 -12.39 8.42 22.64
N GLU A 5 -13.59 8.99 22.73
CA GLU A 5 -14.53 9.09 21.58
C GLU A 5 -14.09 10.13 20.56
N ILE A 6 -13.47 11.22 21.01
CA ILE A 6 -12.97 12.31 20.16
C ILE A 6 -11.76 11.81 19.36
N VAL A 7 -10.79 11.15 20.02
CA VAL A 7 -9.58 10.61 19.38
C VAL A 7 -9.89 9.41 18.45
N SER A 8 -10.89 8.58 18.77
CA SER A 8 -11.32 7.50 17.88
C SER A 8 -12.10 8.03 16.67
N LYS A 9 -12.90 9.10 16.80
CA LYS A 9 -13.46 9.83 15.66
C LYS A 9 -12.36 10.45 14.80
N ASP A 10 -11.36 11.09 15.38
CA ASP A 10 -10.28 11.76 14.63
C ASP A 10 -9.39 10.77 13.88
N GLY A 11 -9.03 9.63 14.49
CA GLY A 11 -8.30 8.55 13.82
C GLY A 11 -9.12 7.87 12.71
N TYR A 12 -10.43 7.68 12.92
CA TYR A 12 -11.31 7.11 11.90
C TYR A 12 -11.60 8.10 10.75
N VAL A 13 -11.73 9.39 11.07
CA VAL A 13 -11.88 10.50 10.12
C VAL A 13 -10.61 10.66 9.30
N GLN A 14 -9.41 10.61 9.91
CA GLN A 14 -8.14 10.60 9.17
C GLN A 14 -8.05 9.39 8.22
N ILE A 15 -8.36 8.17 8.66
CA ILE A 15 -8.34 6.98 7.78
C ILE A 15 -9.34 7.11 6.62
N ARG A 16 -10.48 7.79 6.83
CA ARG A 16 -11.53 8.00 5.81
C ARG A 16 -11.19 9.12 4.82
N GLU A 17 -10.61 10.22 5.28
CA GLU A 17 -10.09 11.34 4.47
C GLU A 17 -8.91 10.90 3.60
N ILE A 18 -7.94 10.19 4.20
CA ILE A 18 -6.82 9.54 3.51
C ILE A 18 -7.37 8.61 2.39
N LYS A 19 -8.39 7.80 2.69
CA LYS A 19 -9.06 6.93 1.69
C LYS A 19 -9.64 7.66 0.47
N LYS A 20 -10.16 8.88 0.64
CA LYS A 20 -10.82 9.64 -0.44
C LYS A 20 -9.78 10.29 -1.38
N ILE A 21 -8.75 10.88 -0.78
CA ILE A 21 -7.62 11.49 -1.50
C ILE A 21 -6.79 10.41 -2.22
N ASP A 22 -6.57 9.26 -1.56
CA ASP A 22 -5.83 8.15 -2.14
C ASP A 22 -6.55 7.50 -3.31
N LEU A 23 -7.89 7.46 -3.33
CA LEU A 23 -8.65 6.84 -4.42
C LEU A 23 -8.60 7.65 -5.72
N ILE A 24 -8.73 8.98 -5.63
CA ILE A 24 -8.63 9.89 -6.79
C ILE A 24 -7.19 9.86 -7.34
N ASN A 25 -6.20 9.96 -6.46
CA ASN A 25 -4.80 9.85 -6.86
C ASN A 25 -4.50 8.47 -7.47
N TYR A 26 -5.13 7.40 -6.98
CA TYR A 26 -4.98 6.05 -7.56
C TYR A 26 -5.57 5.90 -8.95
N LEU A 27 -6.64 6.63 -9.25
CA LEU A 27 -7.27 6.57 -10.56
C LEU A 27 -6.47 7.37 -11.59
N LEU A 28 -5.82 8.47 -11.17
CA LEU A 28 -5.03 9.36 -12.03
C LEU A 28 -3.58 8.91 -12.23
N TYR A 29 -2.92 8.37 -11.18
CA TYR A 29 -1.53 7.91 -11.24
C TYR A 29 -1.21 6.85 -12.32
N PRO A 30 -2.05 5.85 -12.64
CA PRO A 30 -1.73 4.88 -13.68
C PRO A 30 -1.60 5.53 -15.06
N PHE A 31 -2.37 6.61 -15.33
CA PHE A 31 -2.27 7.35 -16.58
C PHE A 31 -0.97 8.17 -16.65
N ILE A 32 -0.61 8.87 -15.57
CA ILE A 32 0.64 9.65 -15.49
C ILE A 32 1.86 8.71 -15.53
N SER A 33 1.80 7.59 -14.83
CA SER A 33 2.83 6.55 -14.81
C SER A 33 3.07 5.93 -16.18
N LEU A 34 2.01 5.59 -16.90
CA LEU A 34 2.11 5.03 -18.25
C LEU A 34 2.73 6.06 -19.20
N LEU A 35 2.39 7.34 -19.05
CA LEU A 35 2.98 8.44 -19.82
C LEU A 35 4.49 8.57 -19.56
N VAL A 36 4.91 8.51 -18.29
CA VAL A 36 6.34 8.56 -17.90
C VAL A 36 7.11 7.34 -18.41
N LEU A 37 6.52 6.14 -18.36
CA LEU A 37 7.12 4.92 -18.90
C LEU A 37 7.26 4.99 -20.44
N ILE A 38 6.24 5.51 -21.14
CA ILE A 38 6.29 5.71 -22.59
C ILE A 38 7.37 6.74 -22.95
N ILE A 39 7.46 7.85 -22.22
CA ILE A 39 8.49 8.88 -22.43
C ILE A 39 9.90 8.32 -22.15
N GLY A 40 10.07 7.56 -21.06
CA GLY A 40 11.34 6.89 -20.74
C GLY A 40 11.74 5.84 -21.78
N PHE A 41 10.78 5.09 -22.31
CA PHE A 41 11.00 4.11 -23.37
C PHE A 41 11.39 4.77 -24.71
N VAL A 42 10.72 5.85 -25.10
CA VAL A 42 11.07 6.66 -26.29
C VAL A 42 12.46 7.29 -26.13
N PHE A 43 12.82 7.71 -24.91
CA PHE A 43 14.15 8.22 -24.60
C PHE A 43 15.21 7.12 -24.71
N LEU A 44 14.95 5.91 -24.18
CA LEU A 44 15.81 4.73 -24.32
C LEU A 44 16.02 4.33 -25.80
N LEU A 45 14.95 4.39 -26.62
CA LEU A 45 15.03 4.09 -28.06
C LEU A 45 15.90 5.10 -28.82
N LYS A 46 15.89 6.38 -28.42
CA LYS A 46 16.79 7.40 -28.98
C LYS A 46 18.24 7.27 -28.48
N PHE A 47 18.47 6.53 -27.40
CA PHE A 47 19.73 6.51 -26.66
C PHE A 47 20.60 5.26 -26.97
N VAL A 48 20.66 4.87 -28.25
CA VAL A 48 21.40 3.68 -28.71
C VAL A 48 22.89 3.94 -28.96
N LEU A 49 23.35 5.20 -28.99
CA LEU A 49 24.73 5.56 -29.38
C LEU A 49 25.66 6.13 -28.29
N LEU A 50 25.24 6.27 -27.03
CA LEU A 50 26.11 6.86 -25.99
C LEU A 50 26.49 5.85 -24.89
N ASN A 51 27.77 5.96 -24.50
CA ASN A 51 28.53 5.41 -23.37
C ASN A 51 27.80 4.41 -22.44
N THR A 52 28.38 3.21 -22.23
CA THR A 52 27.83 2.11 -21.41
C THR A 52 27.39 2.57 -20.01
N TYR A 53 28.08 3.55 -19.44
CA TYR A 53 27.77 4.13 -18.14
C TYR A 53 26.36 4.77 -18.09
N ILE A 54 25.96 5.50 -19.14
CA ILE A 54 24.66 6.19 -19.15
C ILE A 54 23.53 5.18 -19.37
N LYS A 55 23.77 4.07 -20.09
CA LYS A 55 22.82 2.96 -20.19
C LYS A 55 22.53 2.32 -18.83
N ILE A 56 23.57 2.09 -18.00
CA ILE A 56 23.41 1.53 -16.65
C ILE A 56 22.60 2.47 -15.75
N ILE A 57 22.91 3.78 -15.77
CA ILE A 57 22.15 4.77 -14.99
C ILE A 57 20.67 4.81 -15.43
N SER A 58 20.40 4.79 -16.73
CA SER A 58 19.04 4.79 -17.26
C SER A 58 18.25 3.55 -16.85
N ILE A 59 18.88 2.36 -16.84
CA ILE A 59 18.28 1.11 -16.35
C ILE A 59 17.95 1.21 -14.86
N ILE A 60 18.85 1.74 -14.03
CA ILE A 60 18.60 1.92 -12.59
C ILE A 60 17.44 2.87 -12.35
N ILE A 61 17.39 4.00 -13.06
CA ILE A 61 16.28 4.96 -12.98
C ILE A 61 14.96 4.29 -13.37
N PHE A 62 14.97 3.50 -14.45
CA PHE A 62 13.79 2.77 -14.91
C PHE A 62 13.29 1.74 -13.87
N ILE A 63 14.21 1.02 -13.21
CA ILE A 63 13.86 0.07 -12.15
C ILE A 63 13.26 0.80 -10.95
N VAL A 64 13.82 1.94 -10.52
CA VAL A 64 13.27 2.73 -9.42
C VAL A 64 11.87 3.27 -9.77
N LEU A 65 11.69 3.75 -11.01
CA LEU A 65 10.37 4.18 -11.49
C LEU A 65 9.37 3.01 -11.49
N LEU A 66 9.78 1.83 -11.95
CA LEU A 66 8.95 0.63 -11.90
C LEU A 66 8.50 0.28 -10.47
N ASP A 67 9.39 0.36 -9.49
CA ASP A 67 9.05 0.04 -8.09
C ASP A 67 8.00 1.00 -7.51
N ILE A 68 8.11 2.30 -7.84
CA ILE A 68 7.13 3.32 -7.47
C ILE A 68 5.78 3.01 -8.11
N VAL A 69 5.77 2.72 -9.41
CA VAL A 69 4.53 2.44 -10.17
C VAL A 69 3.84 1.18 -9.64
N CYS A 70 4.57 0.07 -9.47
CA CYS A 70 4.02 -1.19 -8.98
C CYS A 70 3.38 -1.04 -7.60
N ARG A 71 3.99 -0.26 -6.71
CA ARG A 71 3.39 0.07 -5.39
C ARG A 71 2.03 0.76 -5.54
N PHE A 72 1.96 1.73 -6.46
CA PHE A 72 0.75 2.43 -6.88
C PHE A 72 -0.13 1.63 -7.85
N LEU A 73 0.13 0.37 -8.14
CA LEU A 73 -0.87 -0.53 -8.73
C LEU A 73 -1.44 -1.51 -7.70
N LEU A 74 -0.59 -2.02 -6.81
CA LEU A 74 -0.97 -2.99 -5.79
C LEU A 74 -1.91 -2.43 -4.71
N ILE A 75 -1.60 -1.26 -4.15
CA ILE A 75 -2.44 -0.63 -3.12
C ILE A 75 -3.91 -0.51 -3.56
N GLY A 76 -4.19 -0.21 -4.82
CA GLY A 76 -5.51 0.07 -5.35
C GLY A 76 -6.10 -1.14 -6.03
N PHE A 77 -5.32 -2.13 -6.44
CA PHE A 77 -5.85 -3.49 -6.55
C PHE A 77 -6.45 -3.94 -5.20
N VAL A 78 -5.74 -3.68 -4.09
CA VAL A 78 -6.24 -4.01 -2.75
C VAL A 78 -7.43 -3.14 -2.34
N LEU A 79 -7.46 -1.84 -2.69
CA LEU A 79 -8.62 -0.98 -2.40
C LEU A 79 -9.82 -1.30 -3.29
N LEU A 80 -9.60 -1.65 -4.56
CA LEU A 80 -10.62 -2.08 -5.50
C LEU A 80 -11.22 -3.40 -5.04
N TYR A 81 -10.38 -4.38 -4.70
CA TYR A 81 -10.81 -5.58 -4.01
C TYR A 81 -11.62 -5.23 -2.75
N LYS A 82 -11.14 -4.30 -1.91
CA LYS A 82 -11.88 -3.89 -0.71
C LYS A 82 -13.25 -3.29 -1.06
N ALA A 83 -13.38 -2.53 -2.15
CA ALA A 83 -14.64 -1.93 -2.59
C ALA A 83 -15.64 -2.99 -3.08
N PHE A 84 -15.18 -3.95 -3.89
CA PHE A 84 -16.02 -5.03 -4.44
C PHE A 84 -16.21 -6.21 -3.49
N ALA A 85 -15.35 -6.38 -2.48
CA ALA A 85 -15.40 -7.52 -1.57
C ALA A 85 -16.68 -7.50 -0.72
N PRO A 86 -17.43 -8.62 -0.69
CA PRO A 86 -18.65 -8.73 0.09
C PRO A 86 -18.35 -8.67 1.59
N MET A 87 -19.32 -8.21 2.39
CA MET A 87 -19.19 -8.11 3.85
C MET A 87 -18.75 -9.41 4.51
N LYS A 88 -19.17 -10.57 3.99
CA LYS A 88 -18.81 -11.90 4.49
C LYS A 88 -17.29 -12.08 4.61
N VAL A 89 -16.54 -11.73 3.56
CA VAL A 89 -15.07 -11.84 3.54
C VAL A 89 -14.41 -10.82 4.46
N ARG A 90 -15.05 -9.66 4.69
CA ARG A 90 -14.54 -8.65 5.64
C ARG A 90 -14.70 -9.11 7.09
N CYS A 91 -15.73 -9.90 7.41
CA CYS A 91 -15.99 -10.44 8.73
C CYS A 91 -15.15 -11.69 9.07
N GLU A 92 -14.53 -12.33 8.08
CA GLU A 92 -13.72 -13.54 8.28
C GLU A 92 -12.29 -13.26 8.76
N CYS A 93 -11.75 -12.06 8.53
CA CYS A 93 -10.39 -11.76 8.96
C CYS A 93 -10.34 -11.65 10.50
N ARG A 94 -9.54 -12.51 11.13
CA ARG A 94 -9.44 -12.67 12.60
C ARG A 94 -8.50 -11.68 13.28
N PHE A 95 -7.74 -10.92 12.49
CA PHE A 95 -6.81 -9.92 12.98
C PHE A 95 -7.32 -8.51 12.74
N GLU A 96 -7.08 -7.63 13.72
CA GLU A 96 -7.36 -6.20 13.63
C GLU A 96 -6.03 -5.42 13.53
N PRO A 97 -5.82 -4.62 12.46
CA PRO A 97 -6.78 -4.31 11.39
C PRO A 97 -6.86 -5.46 10.38
N THR A 98 -7.93 -5.44 9.58
CA THR A 98 -8.18 -6.40 8.50
C THR A 98 -6.97 -6.61 7.59
N CYS A 99 -6.87 -7.81 7.04
CA CYS A 99 -5.78 -8.32 6.21
C CYS A 99 -5.48 -7.40 5.01
N SER A 100 -6.52 -6.88 4.36
CA SER A 100 -6.40 -5.90 3.27
C SER A 100 -5.89 -4.53 3.75
N THR A 101 -6.30 -4.08 4.93
CA THR A 101 -5.82 -2.83 5.52
C THR A 101 -4.35 -2.97 5.95
N TYR A 102 -3.98 -4.11 6.53
CA TYR A 102 -2.58 -4.43 6.85
C TYR A 102 -1.71 -4.41 5.60
N MET A 103 -2.17 -5.03 4.50
CA MET A 103 -1.47 -5.02 3.22
C MET A 103 -1.22 -3.60 2.72
N VAL A 104 -2.22 -2.70 2.77
CA VAL A 104 -2.06 -1.30 2.37
C VAL A 104 -1.01 -0.58 3.23
N ILE A 105 -1.04 -0.77 4.55
CA ILE A 105 -0.05 -0.16 5.45
C ILE A 105 1.36 -0.70 5.15
N CYS A 106 1.50 -2.01 4.92
CA CYS A 106 2.77 -2.63 4.57
C CYS A 106 3.32 -2.09 3.24
N LEU A 107 2.48 -1.99 2.21
CA LEU A 107 2.86 -1.41 0.93
C LEU A 107 3.32 0.04 1.10
N ARG A 108 2.62 0.86 1.90
CA ARG A 108 3.00 2.26 2.18
C ARG A 108 4.25 2.43 3.02
N LYS A 109 4.59 1.45 3.85
CA LYS A 109 5.76 1.57 4.74
C LYS A 109 7.01 0.91 4.17
N TYR A 110 6.88 -0.26 3.56
CA TYR A 110 8.01 -1.12 3.18
C TYR A 110 8.26 -1.20 1.67
N GLY A 111 7.43 -0.54 0.84
CA GLY A 111 7.54 -0.60 -0.61
C GLY A 111 6.77 -1.77 -1.23
N CYS A 112 6.97 -2.01 -2.52
CA CYS A 112 6.25 -3.03 -3.28
C CYS A 112 6.60 -4.44 -2.77
N PHE A 113 7.86 -4.86 -2.92
CA PHE A 113 8.30 -6.22 -2.60
C PHE A 113 8.12 -6.61 -1.13
N LEU A 114 8.75 -5.87 -0.22
CA LEU A 114 8.65 -6.18 1.22
C LEU A 114 7.22 -5.98 1.74
N GLY A 115 6.47 -5.02 1.17
CA GLY A 115 5.08 -4.78 1.54
C GLY A 115 4.19 -5.96 1.21
N VAL A 116 4.31 -6.48 -0.02
CA VAL A 116 3.57 -7.68 -0.47
C VAL A 116 3.93 -8.89 0.37
N ILE A 117 5.21 -9.17 0.57
CA ILE A 117 5.67 -10.34 1.34
C ILE A 117 5.09 -10.30 2.76
N LYS A 118 5.19 -9.16 3.46
CA LYS A 118 4.63 -9.03 4.82
C LYS A 118 3.11 -9.17 4.85
N GLY A 119 2.41 -8.60 3.86
CA GLY A 119 0.96 -8.72 3.76
C GLY A 119 0.51 -10.16 3.48
N LEU A 120 1.16 -10.86 2.56
CA LEU A 120 0.87 -12.26 2.23
C LEU A 120 1.17 -13.18 3.41
N LEU A 121 2.32 -13.02 4.07
CA LEU A 121 2.66 -13.77 5.29
C LEU A 121 1.66 -13.58 6.42
N ARG A 122 0.89 -12.48 6.43
CA ARG A 122 -0.22 -12.31 7.38
C ARG A 122 -1.48 -13.03 6.92
N ILE A 123 -1.81 -12.99 5.63
CA ILE A 123 -2.96 -13.70 5.08
C ILE A 123 -2.85 -15.19 5.37
N THR A 124 -1.66 -15.78 5.18
CA THR A 124 -1.42 -17.21 5.48
C THR A 124 -1.60 -17.57 6.95
N ARG A 125 -1.42 -16.62 7.87
CA ARG A 125 -1.64 -16.82 9.32
C ARG A 125 -3.06 -16.47 9.77
N CYS A 126 -3.87 -15.87 8.90
CA CYS A 126 -5.23 -15.46 9.21
C CYS A 126 -6.21 -16.65 9.07
N HIS A 127 -6.13 -17.57 10.02
CA HIS A 127 -7.03 -18.71 10.14
C HIS A 127 -7.17 -19.10 11.62
N TYR A 128 -8.19 -19.87 11.96
CA TYR A 128 -8.31 -20.42 13.31
C TYR A 128 -7.11 -21.34 13.63
N PRO A 129 -6.49 -21.28 14.83
CA PRO A 129 -6.88 -20.56 16.05
C PRO A 129 -6.29 -19.15 16.21
N ASN A 130 -5.60 -18.64 15.19
CA ASN A 130 -4.87 -17.38 15.26
C ASN A 130 -5.81 -16.17 15.08
N GLY A 131 -5.54 -15.10 15.84
CA GLY A 131 -6.28 -13.84 15.77
C GLY A 131 -5.75 -12.80 16.75
N GLY A 132 -6.36 -11.61 16.74
CA GLY A 132 -6.01 -10.53 17.68
C GLY A 132 -5.47 -9.26 17.00
N TYR A 133 -4.70 -8.46 17.73
CA TYR A 133 -4.18 -7.18 17.25
C TYR A 133 -2.74 -7.32 16.76
N ASP A 134 -2.52 -7.09 15.48
CA ASP A 134 -1.18 -7.10 14.91
C ASP A 134 -1.08 -5.93 13.92
N TYR A 135 -0.21 -4.97 14.19
CA TYR A 135 0.04 -3.83 13.31
C TYR A 135 1.48 -3.93 12.81
N PRO A 136 1.73 -3.65 11.52
CA PRO A 136 3.07 -3.70 10.96
C PRO A 136 3.95 -2.55 11.50
N ASP A 137 3.34 -1.57 12.16
CA ASP A 137 4.01 -0.45 12.78
C ASP A 137 3.88 -0.47 14.30
N LYS A 138 5.00 -0.28 15.02
CA LYS A 138 5.05 -0.18 16.47
C LYS A 138 4.32 1.06 17.00
N PHE A 139 4.25 2.14 16.22
CA PHE A 139 3.52 3.36 16.61
C PHE A 139 2.05 3.07 16.97
N PHE A 140 1.36 2.25 16.18
CA PHE A 140 -0.03 1.85 16.45
C PHE A 140 -0.17 0.88 17.63
N GLN A 141 0.90 0.16 18.02
CA GLN A 141 0.86 -0.78 19.15
C GLN A 141 0.92 -0.05 20.50
N ILE A 142 1.65 1.07 20.59
CA ILE A 142 1.87 1.82 21.85
C ILE A 142 0.55 2.40 22.38
N HIS A 143 -0.30 2.94 21.51
CA HIS A 143 -1.53 3.60 21.94
C HIS A 143 -2.68 2.67 22.36
N LYS A 144 -2.61 1.36 22.07
CA LYS A 144 -3.56 0.40 22.64
C LYS A 144 -3.08 -0.24 23.94
N LYS A 145 -1.76 -0.22 24.22
CA LYS A 145 -1.20 -0.78 25.46
C LYS A 145 -1.53 0.07 26.71
N GLY A 146 -1.87 1.35 26.52
CA GLY A 146 -2.38 2.24 27.57
C GLY A 146 -3.86 2.06 27.93
N ARG A 147 -4.53 1.00 27.43
CA ARG A 147 -5.89 0.59 27.84
C ARG A 147 -5.85 -0.56 28.84
N ARG A 148 -5.01 -0.47 29.87
CA ARG A 148 -5.14 -1.27 31.10
C ARG A 148 -5.10 -0.33 32.27
#